data_AF-A0A973YY92-F1
#
_entry.id   AF-A0A973YY92-F1
#
_cell.length_a   1.000
_cell.length_b   1.000
_cell.length_c   1.000
_cell.angle_alpha   90.00
_cell.angle_beta   90.00
_cell.angle_gamma   90.00
#
_symmetry.space_group_name_H-M   'P 1'
#
loop_
_entity.id
_entity.type
_entity.pdbx_description
1 polymer ?
#
loop_
_entity_poly.entity_id
_entity_poly.type
_entity_poly.pdbx_seq_one_letter_code
_entity_poly.pdbx_strand_id
1 'polypeptide(L)'
;MIDFRRPAAGTAPRPVPFVLAGKSPVVVHNCGDNVYVPGGKHGKVVRNSSRGVNSREPTNGQAALDNSVPVRGTSTHRIGVDVENGEIVVLDNTNRRIVCSCGEGDGPNDSWHGHVRDWDDLHIDQPNALKRAGLVDKRGRII
;
A
#
# COMPACT_ATOMS: atom_id res chain seq x y z
N MET A 1 10.41 26.38 -3.83
CA MET A 1 9.14 25.76 -4.25
C MET A 1 9.49 24.34 -4.65
N ILE A 2 9.10 23.34 -3.86
CA ILE A 2 9.43 21.93 -4.12
C ILE A 2 8.43 21.44 -5.18
N ASP A 3 8.89 21.19 -6.41
CA ASP A 3 8.03 20.67 -7.49
C ASP A 3 8.03 19.14 -7.43
N PHE A 4 6.99 18.56 -6.82
CA PHE A 4 6.74 17.13 -6.81
C PHE A 4 6.02 16.72 -8.10
N ARG A 5 6.75 16.54 -9.20
CA ARG A 5 6.15 15.93 -10.40
C ARG A 5 6.01 14.42 -10.19
N ARG A 6 4.77 13.96 -9.95
CA ARG A 6 4.41 12.53 -10.02
C ARG A 6 4.11 12.16 -11.49
N PRO A 7 4.83 11.21 -12.12
CA PRO A 7 4.38 10.63 -13.38
C PRO A 7 3.37 9.51 -13.15
N ALA A 8 2.54 9.27 -14.16
CA ALA A 8 1.42 8.33 -14.18
C ALA A 8 1.83 6.88 -13.86
N ALA A 9 0.89 6.14 -13.26
CA ALA A 9 1.05 4.77 -12.81
C ALA A 9 1.30 3.81 -13.98
N GLY A 10 2.32 2.97 -13.85
CA GLY A 10 2.63 1.91 -14.79
C GLY A 10 4.03 1.35 -14.59
N THR A 11 4.11 0.15 -14.00
CA THR A 11 5.14 -0.92 -14.08
C THR A 11 6.65 -0.63 -14.20
N ALA A 12 7.11 0.62 -14.18
CA ALA A 12 8.53 0.96 -14.14
C ALA A 12 9.04 0.94 -12.69
N PRO A 13 10.31 0.56 -12.43
CA PRO A 13 10.92 0.78 -11.13
C PRO A 13 10.72 2.26 -10.75
N ARG A 14 10.23 2.51 -9.54
CA ARG A 14 9.93 3.87 -9.07
C ARG A 14 11.12 4.79 -9.40
N PRO A 15 10.92 5.94 -10.06
CA PRO A 15 11.99 6.91 -10.16
C PRO A 15 12.37 7.28 -8.73
N VAL A 16 13.65 7.11 -8.39
CA VAL A 16 14.17 7.59 -7.11
C VAL A 16 13.88 9.10 -7.06
N PRO A 17 13.13 9.58 -6.06
CA PRO A 17 12.85 11.00 -5.96
C PRO A 17 14.19 11.74 -5.91
N PHE A 18 14.31 12.85 -6.62
CA PHE A 18 15.51 13.66 -6.58
C PHE A 18 15.13 15.11 -6.29
N VAL A 19 16.03 15.82 -5.61
CA VAL A 19 15.93 17.27 -5.43
C VAL A 19 17.00 17.93 -6.30
N LEU A 20 16.67 19.07 -6.89
CA LEU A 20 17.66 19.85 -7.63
C LEU A 20 18.43 20.74 -6.64
N ALA A 21 19.71 20.44 -6.43
CA ALA A 21 20.65 21.31 -5.76
C ALA A 21 21.33 22.20 -6.82
N GLY A 22 20.67 23.31 -7.17
CA GLY A 22 21.07 24.12 -8.32
C GLY A 22 20.72 23.41 -9.64
N LYS A 23 21.73 23.06 -10.44
CA LYS A 23 21.56 22.34 -11.72
C LYS A 23 21.77 20.82 -11.59
N SER A 24 22.20 20.35 -10.43
CA SER A 24 22.55 18.94 -10.21
C SER A 24 21.38 18.18 -9.56
N PRO A 25 20.93 17.06 -10.13
CA PRO A 25 19.97 16.18 -9.46
C PRO A 25 20.68 15.42 -8.33
N VAL A 26 20.12 15.53 -7.12
CA VAL A 26 20.54 14.75 -5.95
C VAL A 26 19.49 13.69 -5.69
N VAL A 27 19.88 12.42 -5.79
CA VAL A 27 19.00 11.29 -5.47
C VAL A 27 18.65 11.30 -4.00
N VAL A 28 17.36 11.38 -3.71
CA VAL A 28 16.78 11.19 -2.38
C VAL A 28 16.38 9.72 -2.27
N HIS A 29 17.01 9.02 -1.34
CA HIS A 29 16.59 7.67 -0.97
C HIS A 29 15.53 7.84 0.13
N ASN A 30 14.27 7.45 -0.13
CA ASN A 30 13.24 7.52 0.90
C ASN A 30 13.31 6.26 1.75
N CYS A 31 13.86 6.43 2.95
CA CYS A 31 14.10 5.39 3.93
C CYS A 31 13.29 5.72 5.19
N GLY A 32 12.79 4.70 5.89
CA GLY A 32 11.77 4.85 6.94
C GLY A 32 10.33 4.88 6.40
N ASP A 33 10.12 4.44 5.16
CA ASP A 33 8.81 4.36 4.50
C ASP A 33 8.10 3.01 4.71
N ASN A 34 6.81 2.98 4.36
CA ASN A 34 6.05 1.75 4.18
C ASN A 34 6.13 1.26 2.72
N VAL A 35 6.61 0.03 2.53
CA VAL A 35 6.77 -0.57 1.20
C VAL A 35 5.89 -1.81 1.07
N TYR A 36 5.12 -1.87 -0.01
CA TYR A 36 4.36 -3.04 -0.38
C TYR A 36 5.28 -4.08 -1.04
N VAL A 37 5.21 -5.31 -0.55
CA VAL A 37 5.89 -6.47 -1.15
C VAL A 37 4.81 -7.51 -1.46
N PRO A 38 4.78 -8.10 -2.66
CA PRO A 38 3.90 -9.24 -2.94
C PRO A 38 4.19 -10.40 -1.99
N GLY A 39 3.15 -10.94 -1.35
CA GLY A 39 3.29 -11.97 -0.32
C GLY A 39 3.53 -13.38 -0.88
N GLY A 40 3.33 -13.59 -2.20
CA GLY A 40 3.56 -14.85 -2.89
C GLY A 40 2.56 -15.98 -2.59
N LYS A 41 1.86 -15.90 -1.45
CA LYS A 41 0.78 -16.82 -1.05
C LYS A 41 -0.52 -16.55 -1.81
N HIS A 42 -0.78 -15.28 -2.13
CA HIS A 42 -1.93 -14.85 -2.91
C HIS A 42 -1.53 -14.87 -4.40
N GLY A 43 -2.42 -15.31 -5.29
CA GLY A 43 -2.17 -15.29 -6.74
C GLY A 43 -2.88 -14.12 -7.41
N LYS A 44 -2.68 -13.92 -8.72
CA LYS A 44 -3.44 -12.90 -9.50
C LYS A 44 -4.96 -13.13 -9.53
N VAL A 45 -5.39 -14.35 -9.22
CA VAL A 45 -6.79 -14.77 -9.22
C VAL A 45 -7.15 -15.39 -7.88
N VAL A 46 -8.43 -15.32 -7.52
CA VAL A 46 -8.98 -16.02 -6.36
C VAL A 46 -8.80 -17.52 -6.56
N ARG A 47 -8.40 -18.24 -5.51
CA ARG A 47 -8.21 -19.70 -5.56
C ARG A 47 -8.95 -20.38 -4.42
N ASN A 48 -9.70 -21.42 -4.72
CA ASN A 48 -10.27 -22.28 -3.69
C ASN A 48 -9.21 -23.28 -3.21
N SER A 49 -9.12 -23.48 -1.91
CA SER A 49 -8.26 -24.47 -1.27
C SER A 49 -9.05 -25.27 -0.24
N SER A 50 -8.50 -26.40 0.22
CA SER A 50 -9.08 -27.18 1.33
C SER A 50 -9.16 -26.38 2.65
N ARG A 51 -8.51 -25.21 2.73
CA ARG A 51 -8.53 -24.30 3.88
C ARG A 51 -9.40 -23.05 3.66
N GLY A 52 -10.20 -23.02 2.59
CA GLY A 52 -11.05 -21.89 2.22
C GLY A 52 -10.56 -21.10 1.00
N VAL A 53 -11.24 -19.97 0.75
CA VAL A 53 -10.97 -19.07 -0.36
C VAL A 53 -9.69 -18.28 -0.10
N ASN A 54 -8.75 -18.35 -1.03
CA ASN A 54 -7.53 -17.55 -1.04
C ASN A 54 -7.75 -16.34 -1.94
N SER A 55 -7.89 -15.16 -1.33
CA SER A 55 -8.05 -13.90 -2.04
C SER A 55 -6.88 -13.62 -2.99
N ARG A 56 -7.14 -12.81 -4.01
CA ARG A 56 -6.09 -12.40 -4.97
C ARG A 56 -5.17 -11.34 -4.38
N GLU A 57 -3.96 -11.25 -4.94
CA GLU A 57 -3.08 -10.10 -4.73
C GLU A 57 -3.71 -8.84 -5.35
N PRO A 58 -3.49 -7.67 -4.72
CA PRO A 58 -3.88 -6.39 -5.29
C PRO A 58 -3.11 -6.11 -6.59
N THR A 59 -3.80 -5.45 -7.53
CA THR A 59 -3.20 -5.06 -8.81
C THR A 59 -2.12 -4.00 -8.60
N ASN A 60 -2.39 -3.00 -7.75
CA ASN A 60 -1.41 -2.01 -7.31
C ASN A 60 -1.37 -1.90 -5.77
N GLY A 61 -0.71 -2.88 -5.14
CA GLY A 61 -0.60 -2.95 -3.68
C GLY A 61 0.09 -1.74 -3.03
N GLN A 62 1.03 -1.08 -3.72
CA GLN A 62 1.65 0.13 -3.19
C GLN A 62 0.68 1.33 -3.23
N ALA A 63 -0.11 1.50 -4.29
CA ALA A 63 -1.13 2.55 -4.32
C ALA A 63 -2.16 2.35 -3.21
N ALA A 64 -2.59 1.11 -2.97
CA ALA A 64 -3.46 0.80 -1.85
C ALA A 64 -2.82 1.10 -0.49
N LEU A 65 -1.52 0.80 -0.32
CA LEU A 65 -0.77 1.11 0.90
C LEU A 65 -0.62 2.62 1.13
N ASP A 66 -0.31 3.38 0.08
CA ASP A 66 -0.21 4.84 0.13
C ASP A 66 -1.58 5.46 0.48
N ASN A 67 -2.68 4.88 -0.02
CA ASN A 67 -4.06 5.28 0.26
C ASN A 67 -4.72 4.42 1.35
N SER A 68 -3.98 4.13 2.44
CA SER A 68 -4.50 3.30 3.54
C SER A 68 -4.57 4.02 4.86
N VAL A 69 -5.40 3.50 5.76
CA VAL A 69 -5.54 3.93 7.15
C VAL A 69 -5.45 2.76 8.11
N PRO A 70 -4.98 2.96 9.35
CA PRO A 70 -5.07 1.94 10.39
C PRO A 70 -6.53 1.52 10.62
N VAL A 71 -6.78 0.22 10.73
CA VAL A 71 -8.14 -0.30 10.99
C VAL A 71 -8.61 0.14 12.38
N ARG A 72 -7.73 0.02 13.39
CA ARG A 72 -7.97 0.47 14.78
C ARG A 72 -6.66 0.95 15.40
N GLY A 73 -6.68 2.08 16.12
CA GLY A 73 -5.59 2.51 17.03
C GLY A 73 -4.17 2.12 16.60
N THR A 74 -3.42 1.48 17.51
CA THR A 74 -2.06 0.97 17.29
C THR A 74 -2.01 -0.41 16.60
N SER A 75 -3.06 -0.82 15.87
CA SER A 75 -3.06 -2.12 15.19
C SER A 75 -2.01 -2.16 14.08
N THR A 76 -1.35 -3.31 13.93
CA THR A 76 -0.42 -3.63 12.83
C THR A 76 -1.12 -3.80 11.48
N HIS A 77 -2.44 -3.57 11.41
CA HIS A 77 -3.29 -3.78 10.25
C HIS A 77 -3.78 -2.45 9.68
N ARG A 78 -3.71 -2.34 8.36
CA ARG A 78 -4.24 -1.21 7.60
C ARG A 78 -5.28 -1.70 6.59
N ILE A 79 -6.12 -0.79 6.16
CA ILE A 79 -7.00 -0.99 5.01
C ILE A 79 -6.89 0.21 4.09
N GLY A 80 -6.78 -0.04 2.79
CA GLY A 80 -6.64 1.01 1.79
C GLY A 80 -7.37 0.69 0.49
N VAL A 81 -7.29 1.63 -0.44
CA VAL A 81 -7.98 1.56 -1.73
C VAL A 81 -7.01 1.77 -2.89
N ASP A 82 -7.11 0.90 -3.89
CA ASP A 82 -6.53 1.13 -5.20
C ASP A 82 -7.62 1.73 -6.10
N VAL A 83 -7.61 3.05 -6.23
CA VAL A 83 -8.67 3.81 -6.91
C VAL A 83 -8.73 3.47 -8.40
N GLU A 84 -7.57 3.30 -9.05
CA GLU A 84 -7.50 3.01 -10.49
C GLU A 84 -8.12 1.65 -10.83
N ASN A 85 -7.93 0.66 -9.97
CA ASN A 85 -8.42 -0.70 -10.18
C ASN A 85 -9.72 -1.02 -9.41
N GLY A 86 -10.23 -0.07 -8.64
CA GLY A 86 -11.46 -0.21 -7.85
C GLY A 86 -11.34 -1.27 -6.75
N GLU A 87 -10.17 -1.43 -6.14
CA GLU A 87 -9.91 -2.52 -5.18
C GLU A 87 -9.85 -2.02 -3.74
N ILE A 88 -10.41 -2.82 -2.83
CA ILE A 88 -10.22 -2.65 -1.39
C ILE A 88 -9.20 -3.67 -0.93
N VAL A 89 -8.15 -3.20 -0.25
CA VAL A 89 -6.99 -4.02 0.11
C VAL A 89 -6.78 -4.00 1.61
N VAL A 90 -6.79 -5.18 2.22
CA VAL A 90 -6.37 -5.37 3.60
C VAL A 90 -4.86 -5.57 3.61
N LEU A 91 -4.17 -4.83 4.48
CA LEU A 91 -2.72 -4.72 4.51
C LEU A 91 -2.18 -5.10 5.89
N ASP A 92 -1.22 -6.01 5.92
CA ASP A 92 -0.60 -6.54 7.12
C ASP A 92 0.89 -6.20 7.12
N ASN A 93 1.37 -5.59 8.21
CA ASN A 93 2.81 -5.40 8.39
C ASN A 93 3.45 -6.75 8.69
N THR A 94 4.49 -7.10 7.95
CA THR A 94 5.22 -8.36 8.15
C THR A 94 6.31 -8.29 9.21
N ASN A 95 6.47 -7.13 9.85
CA ASN A 95 7.54 -6.80 10.79
C ASN A 95 8.94 -7.08 10.23
N ARG A 96 9.08 -7.21 8.90
CA ARG A 96 10.38 -7.31 8.25
C ARG A 96 10.81 -5.91 7.84
N ARG A 97 12.08 -5.66 8.08
CA ARG A 97 12.75 -4.42 7.74
C ARG A 97 13.43 -4.62 6.40
N ILE A 98 13.03 -3.86 5.39
CA ILE A 98 13.70 -3.84 4.10
C ILE A 98 14.87 -2.86 4.23
N VAL A 99 16.08 -3.40 4.08
CA VAL A 99 17.29 -2.58 4.07
C VAL A 99 17.23 -1.68 2.85
N CYS A 100 17.26 -0.38 3.11
CA CYS A 100 17.41 0.59 2.06
C CYS A 100 18.91 0.81 1.79
N SER A 101 19.28 1.02 0.53
CA SER A 101 20.69 1.28 0.15
C SER A 101 21.17 2.71 0.48
N CYS A 102 20.37 3.49 1.20
CA CYS A 102 20.81 4.70 1.90
C CYS A 102 21.66 4.28 3.10
N GLY A 103 22.74 5.00 3.42
CA GLY A 103 23.66 4.62 4.49
C GLY A 103 23.01 4.52 5.89
N GLU A 104 23.85 4.33 6.91
CA GLU A 104 23.49 4.01 8.30
C GLU A 104 22.50 4.97 9.01
N GLY A 105 22.10 6.09 8.39
CA GLY A 105 21.33 7.16 9.01
C GLY A 105 19.80 7.14 8.84
N ASP A 106 19.26 6.55 7.78
CA ASP A 106 17.84 6.76 7.43
C ASP A 106 16.90 5.60 7.79
N GLY A 107 17.44 4.54 8.40
CA GLY A 107 16.67 3.39 8.88
C GLY A 107 16.06 2.51 7.76
N PRO A 108 15.59 1.31 8.10
CA PRO A 108 14.96 0.41 7.13
C PRO A 108 13.50 0.80 6.86
N ASN A 109 12.99 0.38 5.69
CA ASN A 109 11.56 0.46 5.37
C ASN A 109 10.78 -0.68 6.05
N ASP A 110 9.52 -0.42 6.39
CA ASP A 110 8.59 -1.43 6.89
C ASP A 110 7.92 -2.16 5.71
N SER A 111 7.94 -3.49 5.70
CA SER A 111 7.31 -4.26 4.63
C SER A 111 5.87 -4.66 4.94
N TRP A 112 5.01 -4.43 3.96
CA TRP A 112 3.59 -4.74 4.02
C TRP A 112 3.20 -5.74 2.94
N HIS A 113 2.30 -6.65 3.30
CA HIS A 113 1.61 -7.54 2.37
C HIS A 113 0.13 -7.21 2.34
N GLY A 114 -0.56 -7.59 1.28
CA GLY A 114 -1.99 -7.37 1.22
C GLY A 114 -2.72 -8.31 0.30
N HIS A 115 -4.03 -8.30 0.44
CA HIS A 115 -4.95 -9.08 -0.37
C HIS A 115 -6.24 -8.28 -0.60
N VAL A 116 -6.83 -8.49 -1.77
CA VAL A 116 -8.09 -7.84 -2.13
C VAL A 116 -9.25 -8.49 -1.38
N ARG A 117 -10.20 -7.67 -0.94
CA ARG A 117 -11.45 -8.09 -0.30
C ARG A 117 -12.63 -7.39 -0.93
N ASP A 118 -13.72 -8.15 -1.06
CA ASP A 118 -15.01 -7.58 -1.39
C ASP A 118 -15.60 -6.88 -0.17
N TRP A 119 -16.43 -5.87 -0.41
CA TRP A 119 -17.00 -5.02 0.64
C TRP A 119 -17.74 -5.81 1.71
N ASP A 120 -18.53 -6.80 1.30
CA ASP A 120 -19.36 -7.61 2.19
C ASP A 120 -18.56 -8.62 3.02
N ASP A 121 -17.31 -8.89 2.64
CA ASP A 121 -16.38 -9.78 3.34
C ASP A 121 -15.51 -9.04 4.37
N LEU A 122 -15.66 -7.72 4.51
CA LEU A 122 -14.88 -6.92 5.44
C LEU A 122 -15.39 -7.08 6.88
N HIS A 123 -14.46 -7.18 7.83
CA HIS A 123 -14.79 -7.10 9.25
C HIS A 123 -15.30 -5.70 9.58
N ILE A 124 -16.33 -5.55 10.42
CA ILE A 124 -17.05 -4.27 10.67
C ILE A 124 -16.16 -3.04 10.94
N ASP A 125 -14.98 -3.21 11.54
CA ASP A 125 -14.04 -2.11 11.79
C ASP A 125 -13.40 -1.54 10.51
N GLN A 126 -13.18 -2.39 9.50
CA GLN A 126 -12.58 -2.05 8.22
C GLN A 126 -13.42 -1.06 7.37
N PRO A 127 -14.70 -1.32 7.06
CA PRO A 127 -15.53 -0.37 6.33
C PRO A 127 -15.74 0.91 7.14
N ASN A 128 -15.77 0.84 8.47
CA ASN A 128 -15.83 2.02 9.34
C ASN A 128 -14.56 2.88 9.25
N ALA A 129 -13.38 2.26 9.16
CA ALA A 129 -12.13 2.97 8.96
C ALA A 129 -12.10 3.67 7.60
N LEU A 130 -12.48 2.98 6.52
CA LEU A 130 -12.56 3.56 5.18
C LEU A 130 -13.55 4.74 5.10
N LYS A 131 -14.75 4.60 5.67
CA LYS A 131 -15.75 5.67 5.72
C LYS A 131 -15.26 6.88 6.51
N ARG A 132 -14.64 6.67 7.68
CA ARG A 132 -14.08 7.73 8.53
C ARG A 132 -12.95 8.49 7.83
N ALA A 133 -12.16 7.79 7.01
CA ALA A 133 -11.10 8.37 6.22
C ALA A 133 -11.59 9.09 4.95
N GLY A 134 -12.87 8.96 4.59
CA GLY A 134 -13.42 9.54 3.36
C GLY A 134 -12.94 8.85 2.08
N LEU A 135 -12.42 7.63 2.17
CA LEU A 135 -11.93 6.85 1.01
C LEU A 135 -13.06 6.12 0.27
N VAL A 136 -14.20 5.96 0.94
CA VAL A 136 -15.42 5.37 0.38
C VAL A 136 -16.65 6.13 0.84
N ASP A 137 -17.73 6.02 0.08
CA ASP A 137 -19.02 6.54 0.46
C ASP A 137 -19.74 5.65 1.50
N LYS A 138 -20.95 6.05 1.91
CA LYS A 138 -21.74 5.30 2.90
C LYS A 138 -22.07 3.87 2.46
N ARG A 139 -22.08 3.61 1.15
CA ARG A 139 -22.38 2.32 0.51
C ARG A 139 -21.13 1.50 0.17
N GLY A 140 -19.93 2.00 0.48
CA GLY A 140 -18.68 1.30 0.20
C GLY A 140 -18.12 1.52 -1.21
N ARG A 141 -18.63 2.50 -1.96
CA ARG A 141 -18.08 2.87 -3.27
C ARG A 141 -16.85 3.77 -3.06
N ILE A 142 -15.75 3.44 -3.73
CA ILE A 142 -14.50 4.22 -3.70
C ILE A 142 -14.76 5.62 -4.30
N ILE A 143 -14.18 6.65 -3.67
CA ILE A 143 -14.33 8.08 -4.03
C ILE A 143 -13.08 8.58 -4.75
#